data_AF-A0A956K614-F1
#
_entry.id   AF-A0A956K614-F1
#
_cell.length_a   1.000
_cell.length_b   1.000
_cell.length_c   1.000
_cell.angle_alpha   90.00
_cell.angle_beta   90.00
_cell.angle_gamma   90.00
#
_symmetry.space_group_name_H-M   'P 1'
#
loop_
_entity.id
_entity.type
_entity.pdbx_description
1 polymer ?
#
loop_
_entity_poly.entity_id
_entity_poly.type
_entity_poly.pdbx_seq_one_letter_code
_entity_poly.pdbx_strand_id
1 'polypeptide(L)'
;MASSKSESTPPARIDIAKLKVGDHLSETQYYKITELLDGRVALENERGLKITVTHRIVEEGMYSASQFTRTVELSRTGLCEVLEGAGDSIFTVNFNKQLKEKEVADEILAAIADAGADADAKALAKKIKAAVKKGVGGELRTLVGYLVQTEARMGRSQVIDLEAPAKHRYRLVDHRTVNWLILKNVKYVVKSR
;
A
#
# COMPACT_ATOMS: atom_id res chain seq x y z
N MET A 1 -4.51 -39.26 19.27
CA MET A 1 -5.03 -38.12 20.06
C MET A 1 -4.37 -36.85 19.53
N ALA A 2 -5.09 -36.09 18.71
CA ALA A 2 -4.58 -34.85 18.11
C ALA A 2 -4.90 -33.68 19.05
N SER A 3 -3.85 -33.02 19.53
CA SER A 3 -3.93 -31.84 20.39
C SER A 3 -4.37 -30.64 19.53
N SER A 4 -5.56 -30.11 19.80
CA SER A 4 -6.09 -28.88 19.22
C SER A 4 -5.28 -27.69 19.74
N LYS A 5 -4.57 -27.00 18.85
CA LYS A 5 -4.01 -25.69 19.16
C LYS A 5 -5.16 -24.69 19.23
N SER A 6 -5.56 -24.28 20.43
CA SER A 6 -6.45 -23.15 20.64
C SER A 6 -5.74 -21.87 20.14
N GLU A 7 -6.35 -21.17 19.19
CA GLU A 7 -5.99 -19.78 18.88
C GLU A 7 -6.19 -18.95 20.15
N SER A 8 -5.09 -18.56 20.80
CA SER A 8 -5.15 -17.71 21.98
C SER A 8 -5.45 -16.28 21.53
N THR A 9 -6.64 -15.78 21.88
CA THR A 9 -6.96 -14.35 21.77
C THR A 9 -5.87 -13.54 22.46
N PRO A 10 -5.31 -12.49 21.83
CA PRO A 10 -4.27 -11.68 22.43
C PRO A 10 -4.75 -11.07 23.76
N PRO A 11 -3.86 -10.95 24.76
CA PRO A 11 -4.24 -10.46 26.09
C PRO A 11 -4.79 -9.03 26.00
N ALA A 12 -5.82 -8.76 26.80
CA ALA A 12 -6.41 -7.42 26.92
C ALA A 12 -5.34 -6.41 27.35
N ARG A 13 -5.25 -5.28 26.64
CA ARG A 13 -4.23 -4.25 26.90
C ARG A 13 -4.52 -3.42 28.16
N ILE A 14 -5.79 -3.32 28.55
CA ILE A 14 -6.26 -2.48 29.65
C ILE A 14 -7.33 -3.26 30.44
N ASP A 15 -7.28 -3.13 31.76
CA ASP A 15 -8.29 -3.60 32.69
C ASP A 15 -9.39 -2.53 32.85
N ILE A 16 -10.57 -2.80 32.27
CA ILE A 16 -11.69 -1.85 32.23
C ILE A 16 -12.16 -1.47 33.63
N ALA A 17 -12.04 -2.35 34.62
CA ALA A 17 -12.48 -2.07 35.98
C ALA A 17 -11.65 -0.99 36.68
N LYS A 18 -10.45 -0.68 36.16
CA LYS A 18 -9.54 0.33 36.72
C LYS A 18 -9.64 1.70 36.05
N LEU A 19 -10.39 1.81 34.94
CA LEU A 19 -10.58 3.07 34.22
C LEU A 19 -11.47 4.03 35.03
N LYS A 20 -11.14 5.31 34.95
CA LYS A 20 -11.85 6.39 35.63
C LYS A 20 -12.23 7.49 34.63
N VAL A 21 -13.30 8.21 34.96
CA VAL A 21 -13.70 9.39 34.18
C VAL A 21 -12.56 10.41 34.21
N GLY A 22 -12.11 10.83 33.03
CA GLY A 22 -10.96 11.71 32.86
C GLY A 22 -9.68 11.02 32.38
N ASP A 23 -9.65 9.68 32.31
CA ASP A 23 -8.50 8.97 31.75
C ASP A 23 -8.36 9.22 30.24
N HIS A 24 -7.12 9.43 29.79
CA HIS A 24 -6.79 9.64 28.38
C HIS A 24 -6.34 8.32 27.73
N LEU A 25 -6.97 7.97 26.61
CA LEU A 25 -6.66 6.77 25.82
C LEU A 25 -6.19 7.16 24.42
N SER A 26 -5.31 6.36 23.83
CA SER A 26 -4.84 6.54 22.45
C SER A 26 -4.65 5.18 21.78
N GLU A 27 -5.09 5.07 20.53
CA GLU A 27 -4.76 3.96 19.64
C GLU A 27 -4.81 4.46 18.19
N THR A 28 -3.86 4.02 17.36
CA THR A 28 -3.94 4.19 15.91
C THR A 28 -4.60 2.95 15.31
N GLN A 29 -5.69 3.15 14.59
CA GLN A 29 -6.39 2.10 13.85
C GLN A 29 -6.63 2.55 12.40
N TYR A 30 -6.57 1.60 11.48
CA TYR A 30 -6.90 1.79 10.07
C TYR A 30 -8.18 1.06 9.76
N TYR A 31 -9.09 1.74 9.07
CA TYR A 31 -10.44 1.26 8.82
C TYR A 31 -10.71 1.09 7.34
N LYS A 32 -11.45 0.04 7.01
CA LYS A 32 -12.11 -0.15 5.73
C LYS A 32 -13.60 0.13 5.90
N ILE A 33 -14.17 0.91 4.99
CA ILE A 33 -15.62 1.13 4.95
C ILE A 33 -16.28 -0.16 4.48
N THR A 34 -17.23 -0.66 5.27
CA THR A 34 -18.04 -1.84 4.92
C THR A 34 -19.42 -1.45 4.40
N GLU A 35 -20.00 -0.38 4.93
CA GLU A 35 -21.35 0.06 4.57
C GLU A 35 -21.51 1.57 4.83
N LEU A 36 -22.28 2.24 3.95
CA LEU A 36 -22.71 3.62 4.13
C LEU A 36 -24.16 3.61 4.61
N LEU A 37 -24.41 4.24 5.75
CA LEU A 37 -25.71 4.36 6.38
C LEU A 37 -26.13 5.84 6.42
N ASP A 38 -27.42 6.10 6.57
CA ASP A 38 -27.89 7.47 6.70
C ASP A 38 -27.31 8.14 7.97
N GLY A 39 -26.52 9.21 7.78
CA GLY A 39 -25.77 9.92 8.83
C GLY A 39 -24.62 9.15 9.51
N ARG A 40 -24.35 7.89 9.13
CA ARG A 40 -23.31 7.04 9.74
C ARG A 40 -22.49 6.26 8.71
N VAL A 41 -21.32 5.77 9.12
CA VAL A 41 -20.47 4.87 8.33
C VAL A 41 -20.13 3.65 9.17
N ALA A 42 -20.32 2.46 8.62
CA ALA A 42 -19.85 1.22 9.21
C ALA A 42 -18.41 0.96 8.73
N LEU A 43 -17.54 0.70 9.70
CA LEU A 43 -16.10 0.54 9.53
C LEU A 43 -15.65 -0.79 10.12
N GLU A 44 -14.70 -1.44 9.46
CA GLU A 44 -14.01 -2.62 9.96
C GLU A 44 -12.51 -2.36 10.00
N ASN A 45 -11.87 -2.63 11.14
CA ASN A 45 -10.42 -2.50 11.27
C ASN A 45 -9.69 -3.81 10.91
N GLU A 46 -8.36 -3.77 10.87
CA GLU A 46 -7.52 -4.93 10.57
C GLU A 46 -7.69 -6.14 11.50
N ARG A 47 -8.25 -5.95 12.70
CA ARG A 47 -8.51 -7.02 13.68
C ARG A 47 -9.91 -7.62 13.55
N GLY A 48 -10.69 -7.17 12.56
CA GLY A 48 -12.09 -7.59 12.37
C GLY A 48 -13.07 -6.90 13.32
N LEU A 49 -12.64 -5.87 14.06
CA LEU A 49 -13.55 -5.10 14.90
C LEU A 49 -14.39 -4.20 14.01
N LYS A 50 -15.71 -4.36 14.11
CA LYS A 50 -16.69 -3.55 13.40
C LYS A 50 -17.22 -2.45 14.31
N ILE A 51 -17.16 -1.22 13.85
CA ILE A 51 -17.69 -0.04 14.55
C ILE A 51 -18.57 0.76 13.60
N THR A 52 -19.54 1.46 14.15
CA THR A 52 -20.35 2.43 13.40
C THR A 52 -20.09 3.81 13.98
N VAL A 53 -19.65 4.73 13.13
CA VAL A 53 -19.34 6.12 13.51
C VAL A 53 -20.24 7.09 12.75
N THR A 54 -20.45 8.28 13.29
CA THR A 54 -21.18 9.35 12.59
C THR A 54 -20.30 9.96 11.49
N HIS A 55 -20.93 10.53 10.46
CA HIS A 55 -20.22 11.20 9.36
C HIS A 55 -19.26 12.28 9.85
N ARG A 56 -19.66 13.03 10.87
CA ARG A 56 -18.85 14.09 11.48
C ARG A 56 -17.48 13.61 11.98
N ILE A 57 -17.40 12.41 12.58
CA ILE A 57 -16.10 11.85 13.04
C ILE A 57 -15.19 11.55 11.84
N VAL A 58 -15.77 11.06 10.74
CA VAL A 58 -15.04 10.75 9.51
C VAL A 58 -14.54 12.04 8.85
N GLU A 59 -15.41 13.03 8.72
CA GLU A 59 -15.11 14.32 8.07
C GLU A 59 -14.09 15.16 8.85
N GLU A 60 -14.21 15.23 10.17
CA GLU A 60 -13.33 16.06 11.01
C GLU A 60 -12.00 15.36 11.33
N GLY A 61 -11.99 14.03 11.45
CA GLY A 61 -10.89 13.30 12.10
C GLY A 61 -10.16 12.26 11.27
N MET A 62 -10.73 11.80 10.13
CA MET A 62 -10.14 10.69 9.37
C MET A 62 -9.48 11.15 8.07
N TYR A 63 -8.30 10.61 7.78
CA TYR A 63 -7.67 10.76 6.46
C TYR A 63 -8.10 9.64 5.52
N SER A 64 -8.42 10.01 4.28
CA SER A 64 -8.65 9.05 3.20
C SER A 64 -7.35 8.75 2.48
N ALA A 65 -7.15 7.47 2.14
CA ALA A 65 -6.04 7.06 1.27
C ALA A 65 -6.27 7.45 -0.20
N SER A 66 -7.52 7.72 -0.61
CA SER A 66 -7.90 7.97 -2.01
C SER A 66 -8.29 9.40 -2.30
N GLN A 67 -8.84 10.13 -1.33
CA GLN A 67 -9.28 11.51 -1.53
C GLN A 67 -8.13 12.50 -1.28
N PHE A 68 -8.08 13.52 -2.12
CA PHE A 68 -7.15 14.64 -1.98
C PHE A 68 -7.79 15.91 -2.52
N THR A 69 -7.43 17.06 -1.95
CA THR A 69 -7.97 18.36 -2.33
C THR A 69 -7.03 19.15 -3.23
N ARG A 70 -5.74 18.79 -3.25
CA ARG A 70 -4.73 19.43 -4.09
C ARG A 70 -3.66 18.46 -4.56
N THR A 71 -3.04 18.81 -5.69
CA THR A 71 -1.88 18.11 -6.25
C THR A 71 -0.65 18.99 -6.14
N VAL A 72 0.47 18.42 -5.71
CA VAL A 72 1.77 19.09 -5.59
C VAL A 72 2.80 18.30 -6.38
N GLU A 73 3.51 18.98 -7.27
CA GLU A 73 4.65 18.37 -7.97
C GLU A 73 5.92 18.53 -7.15
N LEU A 74 6.64 17.43 -6.93
CA LEU A 74 7.90 17.42 -6.20
C LEU A 74 9.01 16.78 -7.03
N SER A 75 10.25 17.09 -6.68
CA SER A 75 11.38 16.27 -7.08
C SER A 75 11.21 14.87 -6.48
N ARG A 76 11.88 13.87 -7.08
CA ARG A 76 11.83 12.51 -6.52
C ARG A 76 12.32 12.48 -5.07
N THR A 77 13.40 13.19 -4.76
CA THR A 77 13.92 13.34 -3.39
C THR A 77 12.87 13.93 -2.44
N GLY A 78 12.19 15.00 -2.84
CA GLY A 78 11.15 15.61 -2.00
C GLY A 78 9.98 14.65 -1.74
N LEU A 79 9.61 13.81 -2.71
CA LEU A 79 8.60 12.78 -2.49
C LEU A 79 9.08 11.70 -1.51
N CYS A 80 10.36 11.32 -1.56
CA CYS A 80 10.95 10.38 -0.60
C CYS A 80 10.83 10.92 0.82
N GLU A 81 11.18 12.18 1.04
CA GLU A 81 11.07 12.84 2.35
C GLU A 81 9.62 12.84 2.86
N VAL A 82 8.64 13.08 1.98
CA VAL A 82 7.21 13.01 2.34
C VAL A 82 6.79 11.60 2.73
N LEU A 83 7.24 10.57 1.99
CA LEU A 83 6.93 9.17 2.31
C LEU A 83 7.61 8.71 3.61
N GLU A 84 8.84 9.15 3.86
CA GLU A 84 9.57 8.86 5.09
C GLU A 84 8.92 9.54 6.30
N GLY A 85 8.38 10.74 6.11
CA GLY A 85 7.61 11.50 7.11
C GLY A 85 6.14 11.08 7.25
N ALA A 86 5.69 10.02 6.57
CA ALA A 86 4.28 9.61 6.61
C ALA A 86 3.83 9.13 8.00
N GLY A 87 4.75 8.64 8.83
CA GLY A 87 4.46 8.17 10.19
C GLY A 87 3.38 7.09 10.21
N ASP A 88 2.39 7.25 11.07
CA ASP A 88 1.24 6.35 11.24
C ASP A 88 0.01 6.76 10.41
N SER A 89 0.21 7.64 9.41
CA SER A 89 -0.87 8.05 8.53
C SER A 89 -1.06 7.07 7.37
N ILE A 90 -2.33 6.82 7.03
CA ILE A 90 -2.67 6.04 5.85
C ILE A 90 -2.30 6.81 4.58
N PHE A 91 -1.80 6.10 3.58
CA PHE A 91 -1.48 6.63 2.27
C PHE A 91 -1.77 5.65 1.15
N THR A 92 -1.87 6.17 -0.06
CA THR A 92 -1.80 5.38 -1.29
C THR A 92 -0.53 5.75 -2.03
N VAL A 93 0.29 4.77 -2.38
CA VAL A 93 1.51 4.99 -3.16
C VAL A 93 1.48 4.18 -4.45
N ASN A 94 1.95 4.80 -5.53
CA ASN A 94 2.13 4.15 -6.80
C ASN A 94 3.60 4.20 -7.22
N PHE A 95 4.13 3.03 -7.57
CA PHE A 95 5.53 2.85 -7.91
C PHE A 95 5.72 1.72 -8.90
N ASN A 96 6.87 1.68 -9.57
CA ASN A 96 7.21 0.56 -10.45
C ASN A 96 7.98 -0.49 -9.65
N LYS A 97 7.40 -1.68 -9.50
CA LYS A 97 8.05 -2.82 -8.88
C LYS A 97 8.98 -3.46 -9.91
N GLN A 98 10.27 -3.56 -9.59
CA GLN A 98 11.21 -4.27 -10.44
C GLN A 98 10.85 -5.77 -10.52
N LEU A 99 10.76 -6.29 -11.76
CA LEU A 99 10.51 -7.69 -12.02
C LEU A 99 11.75 -8.50 -11.66
N LYS A 100 11.56 -9.69 -11.09
CA LYS A 100 12.64 -10.63 -10.85
C LYS A 100 13.07 -11.28 -12.17
N GLU A 101 14.32 -11.75 -12.26
CA GLU A 101 14.86 -12.40 -13.46
C GLU A 101 13.95 -13.51 -14.00
N LYS A 102 13.37 -14.32 -13.09
CA LYS A 102 12.40 -15.35 -13.46
C LYS A 102 11.15 -14.78 -14.13
N GLU A 103 10.56 -13.71 -13.59
CA GLU A 103 9.36 -13.08 -14.15
C GLU A 103 9.67 -12.47 -15.53
N VAL A 104 10.87 -11.91 -15.70
CA VAL A 104 11.34 -11.41 -17.01
C VAL A 104 11.53 -12.56 -18.01
N ALA A 105 12.09 -13.69 -17.58
CA ALA A 105 12.24 -14.86 -18.42
C ALA A 105 10.87 -15.45 -18.83
N ASP A 106 9.93 -15.54 -17.90
CA ASP A 106 8.56 -16.00 -18.15
C ASP A 106 7.84 -15.10 -19.17
N GLU A 107 7.98 -13.78 -19.06
CA GLU A 107 7.44 -12.80 -20.02
C GLU A 107 8.09 -12.92 -21.42
N ILE A 108 9.39 -13.18 -21.48
CA ILE A 108 10.09 -13.42 -22.76
C ILE A 108 9.60 -14.72 -23.41
N LEU A 109 9.47 -15.79 -22.62
CA LEU A 109 8.97 -17.08 -23.10
C LEU A 109 7.53 -16.98 -23.59
N ALA A 110 6.66 -16.28 -22.86
CA ALA A 110 5.29 -16.00 -23.28
C ALA A 110 5.26 -15.20 -24.60
N ALA A 111 6.10 -14.18 -24.72
CA ALA A 111 6.19 -13.38 -25.94
C ALA A 111 6.67 -14.19 -27.17
N ILE A 112 7.54 -15.18 -26.96
CA ILE A 112 7.99 -16.13 -28.00
C ILE A 112 6.85 -17.09 -28.36
N ALA A 113 6.15 -17.65 -27.36
CA ALA A 113 4.99 -18.53 -27.59
C ALA A 113 3.88 -17.82 -28.38
N ASP A 114 3.56 -16.57 -28.02
CA ASP A 114 2.57 -15.72 -28.71
C ASP A 114 2.99 -15.32 -30.14
N ALA A 115 4.29 -15.45 -30.48
CA ALA A 115 4.76 -15.18 -31.83
C ALA A 115 4.55 -16.38 -32.77
N GLY A 116 4.49 -17.60 -32.22
CA GLY A 116 4.47 -18.83 -33.01
C GLY A 116 5.85 -19.18 -33.59
N ALA A 117 6.04 -20.45 -33.95
CA ALA A 117 7.33 -20.96 -34.46
C ALA A 117 7.76 -20.33 -35.80
N ASP A 118 6.82 -19.78 -36.56
CA ASP A 118 7.04 -19.18 -37.89
C ASP A 118 7.15 -17.64 -37.85
N ALA A 119 7.40 -17.06 -36.68
CA ALA A 119 7.51 -15.62 -36.52
C ALA A 119 8.72 -15.02 -37.26
N ASP A 120 8.48 -14.01 -38.07
CA ASP A 120 9.52 -13.20 -38.70
C ASP A 120 10.52 -12.68 -37.65
N ALA A 121 11.82 -12.83 -37.90
CA ALA A 121 12.89 -12.45 -36.97
C ALA A 121 12.78 -10.99 -36.49
N LYS A 122 12.23 -10.10 -37.33
CA LYS A 122 12.01 -8.69 -36.98
C LYS A 122 10.84 -8.50 -36.01
N ALA A 123 9.77 -9.30 -36.15
CA ALA A 123 8.63 -9.30 -35.24
C ALA A 123 9.01 -9.88 -33.87
N LEU A 124 9.80 -10.97 -33.86
CA LEU A 124 10.31 -11.57 -32.64
C LEU A 124 11.25 -10.63 -31.88
N ALA A 125 12.19 -9.97 -32.60
CA ALA A 125 13.08 -8.98 -31.99
C ALA A 125 12.31 -7.78 -31.38
N LYS A 126 11.18 -7.38 -31.98
CA LYS A 126 10.33 -6.31 -31.44
C LYS A 126 9.62 -6.76 -30.15
N LYS A 127 9.08 -7.98 -30.12
CA LYS A 127 8.41 -8.55 -28.93
C LYS A 127 9.39 -8.76 -27.77
N ILE A 128 10.58 -9.31 -28.03
CA ILE A 128 11.63 -9.49 -27.01
C ILE A 128 12.08 -8.12 -26.47
N LYS A 129 12.31 -7.12 -27.33
CA LYS A 129 12.64 -5.76 -26.88
C LYS A 129 11.55 -5.15 -25.98
N ALA A 130 10.27 -5.42 -26.26
CA ALA A 130 9.17 -4.97 -25.42
C ALA A 130 9.14 -5.68 -24.05
N ALA A 131 9.33 -7.00 -24.03
CA ALA A 131 9.42 -7.79 -22.81
C ALA A 131 10.60 -7.36 -21.93
N VAL A 132 11.78 -7.14 -22.53
CA VAL A 132 12.96 -6.60 -21.83
C VAL A 132 12.70 -5.18 -21.32
N LYS A 133 12.07 -4.31 -22.12
CA LYS A 133 11.72 -2.95 -21.69
C LYS A 133 10.74 -2.96 -20.51
N LYS A 134 9.76 -3.87 -20.50
CA LYS A 134 8.85 -4.08 -19.37
C LYS A 134 9.60 -4.62 -18.15
N GLY A 135 10.50 -5.58 -18.34
CA GLY A 135 11.41 -6.10 -17.31
C GLY A 135 12.22 -5.01 -16.61
N VAL A 136 12.83 -4.12 -17.41
CA VAL A 136 13.65 -2.99 -16.91
C VAL A 136 12.79 -1.88 -16.31
N GLY A 137 11.65 -1.55 -16.93
CA GLY A 137 10.73 -0.52 -16.46
C GLY A 137 9.99 -0.91 -15.18
N GLY A 138 9.87 -2.21 -14.92
CA GLY A 138 9.09 -2.76 -13.82
C GLY A 138 7.59 -2.76 -14.10
N GLU A 139 6.86 -3.37 -13.19
CA GLU A 139 5.40 -3.43 -13.20
C GLU A 139 4.82 -2.28 -12.36
N LEU A 140 3.86 -1.55 -12.91
CA LEU A 140 3.15 -0.51 -12.19
C LEU A 140 2.34 -1.13 -11.05
N ARG A 141 2.59 -0.70 -9.82
CA ARG A 141 1.87 -1.16 -8.64
C ARG A 141 1.35 0.03 -7.84
N THR A 142 0.10 -0.07 -7.43
CA THR A 142 -0.52 0.82 -6.44
C THR A 142 -0.79 -0.01 -5.18
N LEU A 143 -0.51 0.56 -4.01
CA LEU A 143 -0.92 -0.04 -2.74
C LEU A 143 -1.49 1.02 -1.81
N VAL A 144 -2.43 0.60 -0.97
CA VAL A 144 -2.97 1.37 0.16
C VAL A 144 -2.36 0.83 1.44
N GLY A 145 -1.76 1.70 2.26
CA GLY A 145 -1.00 1.22 3.40
C GLY A 145 -0.55 2.30 4.36
N TYR A 146 0.29 1.89 5.30
CA TYR A 146 0.99 2.76 6.24
C TYR A 146 2.43 2.29 6.42
N LEU A 147 3.26 3.21 6.89
CA LEU A 147 4.69 3.00 7.08
C LEU A 147 4.93 2.20 8.36
N VAL A 148 5.78 1.17 8.28
CA VAL A 148 6.26 0.44 9.47
C VAL A 148 7.59 1.03 9.93
N GLN A 149 8.52 1.13 8.99
CA GLN A 149 9.87 1.58 9.25
C GLN A 149 10.45 2.19 7.97
N THR A 150 11.19 3.28 8.15
CA THR A 150 12.04 3.86 7.13
C THR A 150 13.44 3.29 7.26
N GLU A 151 13.97 2.72 6.18
CA GLU A 151 15.41 2.44 6.11
C GLU A 151 16.11 3.72 5.65
N ALA A 152 16.57 4.54 6.59
CA ALA A 152 17.12 5.89 6.41
C ALA A 152 18.32 6.00 5.43
N ARG A 153 18.77 4.92 4.78
CA ARG A 153 19.93 4.92 3.87
C ARG A 153 19.77 4.05 2.62
N MET A 154 18.67 3.31 2.43
CA MET A 154 18.59 2.27 1.39
C MET A 154 17.59 2.57 0.26
N GLY A 155 16.93 3.73 0.29
CA GLY A 155 15.98 4.15 -0.76
C GLY A 155 14.73 3.28 -0.84
N ARG A 156 14.36 2.64 0.29
CA ARG A 156 13.20 1.77 0.42
C ARG A 156 12.50 2.00 1.75
N SER A 157 11.18 1.93 1.75
CA SER A 157 10.36 1.91 2.97
C SER A 157 9.68 0.56 3.13
N GLN A 158 9.64 0.07 4.36
CA GLN A 158 8.80 -1.08 4.71
C GLN A 158 7.39 -0.58 5.07
N VAL A 159 6.40 -1.14 4.40
CA VAL A 159 4.99 -0.74 4.54
C VAL A 159 4.10 -1.94 4.77
N ILE A 160 2.97 -1.73 5.43
CA ILE A 160 1.86 -2.67 5.47
C ILE A 160 0.90 -2.33 4.35
N ASP A 161 0.67 -3.29 3.45
CA ASP A 161 -0.34 -3.25 2.40
C ASP A 161 -1.68 -3.73 2.97
N LEU A 162 -2.62 -2.81 3.16
CA LEU A 162 -3.92 -3.07 3.77
C LEU A 162 -4.86 -3.89 2.86
N GLU A 163 -4.56 -3.94 1.56
CA GLU A 163 -5.35 -4.71 0.59
C GLU A 163 -4.82 -6.15 0.45
N ALA A 164 -3.60 -6.40 0.91
CA ALA A 164 -3.00 -7.73 0.90
C ALA A 164 -3.49 -8.62 2.06
N PRO A 165 -3.48 -9.96 1.89
CA PRO A 165 -3.81 -10.90 2.96
C PRO A 165 -2.90 -10.70 4.19
N ALA A 166 -3.48 -10.78 5.39
CA ALA A 166 -2.80 -10.45 6.64
C ALA A 166 -1.45 -11.16 6.85
N LYS A 167 -1.35 -12.43 6.41
CA LYS A 167 -0.14 -13.25 6.52
C LYS A 167 1.04 -12.74 5.66
N HIS A 168 0.74 -12.02 4.57
CA HIS A 168 1.72 -11.62 3.56
C HIS A 168 1.55 -10.15 3.16
N ARG A 169 1.29 -9.26 4.13
CA ARG A 169 1.03 -7.84 3.87
C ARG A 169 2.24 -6.91 3.92
N TYR A 170 3.38 -7.39 4.40
CA TYR A 170 4.62 -6.61 4.37
C TYR A 170 5.09 -6.39 2.93
N ARG A 171 5.38 -5.15 2.57
CA ARG A 171 5.91 -4.75 1.26
C ARG A 171 7.11 -3.83 1.45
N LEU A 172 8.00 -3.85 0.46
CA LEU A 172 9.03 -2.85 0.29
C LEU A 172 8.63 -1.94 -0.86
N VAL A 173 8.62 -0.64 -0.60
CA VAL A 173 8.38 0.40 -1.60
C VAL A 173 9.72 1.02 -1.94
N ASP A 174 10.16 0.88 -3.19
CA ASP A 174 11.39 1.48 -3.69
C ASP A 174 11.14 2.94 -4.06
N HIS A 175 11.75 3.86 -3.33
CA HIS A 175 11.54 5.29 -3.48
C HIS A 175 11.97 5.81 -4.85
N ARG A 176 12.93 5.12 -5.48
CA ARG A 176 13.48 5.51 -6.78
C ARG A 176 12.50 5.29 -7.92
N THR A 177 11.48 4.46 -7.70
CA THR A 177 10.49 4.10 -8.72
C THR A 177 9.09 4.63 -8.39
N VAL A 178 8.95 5.43 -7.33
CA VAL A 178 7.68 6.07 -6.99
C VAL A 178 7.29 7.08 -8.07
N ASN A 179 6.03 7.02 -8.47
CA ASN A 179 5.42 7.89 -9.46
C ASN A 179 4.56 8.97 -8.77
N TRP A 180 3.78 8.57 -7.76
CA TRP A 180 2.96 9.47 -6.96
C TRP A 180 2.60 8.87 -5.58
N LEU A 181 2.21 9.75 -4.65
CA LEU A 181 1.80 9.44 -3.29
C LEU A 181 0.57 10.28 -2.92
N ILE A 182 -0.46 9.68 -2.33
CA ILE A 182 -1.59 10.39 -1.70
C ILE A 182 -1.42 10.25 -0.20
N LEU A 183 -1.26 11.37 0.50
CA LEU A 183 -1.07 11.43 1.95
C LEU A 183 -1.71 12.71 2.49
N LYS A 184 -2.51 12.60 3.55
CA LYS A 184 -3.13 13.73 4.26
C LYS A 184 -3.81 14.74 3.33
N ASN A 185 -4.70 14.23 2.46
CA ASN A 185 -5.47 15.00 1.47
C ASN A 185 -4.62 15.72 0.40
N VAL A 186 -3.35 15.35 0.23
CA VAL A 186 -2.47 15.89 -0.81
C VAL A 186 -1.98 14.76 -1.70
N LYS A 187 -2.09 14.95 -3.02
CA LYS A 187 -1.47 14.08 -4.02
C LYS A 187 -0.12 14.67 -4.45
N TYR A 188 0.95 14.00 -4.10
CA TYR A 188 2.31 14.31 -4.53
C TYR A 188 2.63 13.55 -5.80
N VAL A 189 3.08 14.25 -6.85
CA VAL A 189 3.44 13.64 -8.13
C VAL A 189 4.90 13.96 -8.43
N VAL A 190 5.64 12.98 -8.94
CA VAL A 190 7.01 13.24 -9.39
C VAL A 190 6.98 14.15 -10.60
N LYS A 191 7.67 15.28 -10.51
CA LYS A 191 7.83 16.22 -11.63
C LYS A 191 8.48 15.50 -12.80
N SER A 192 7.80 15.47 -13.95
CA SER A 192 8.44 15.01 -15.18
C SER A 192 9.56 15.99 -15.54
N ARG A 193 10.75 15.46 -15.83
CA ARG A 193 11.80 16.25 -16.50
C ARG A 193 11.35 16.63 -17.90
#